data_AF-A0A2E1ACL1-F1
#
_entry.id   AF-A0A2E1ACL1-F1
#
_cell.length_a   1.000
_cell.length_b   1.000
_cell.length_c   1.000
_cell.angle_alpha   90.00
_cell.angle_beta   90.00
_cell.angle_gamma   90.00
#
_symmetry.space_group_name_H-M   'P 1'
#
loop_
_entity.id
_entity.type
_entity.pdbx_description
1 polymer ?
#
loop_
_entity_poly.entity_id
_entity_poly.type
_entity_poly.pdbx_seq_one_letter_code
_entity_poly.pdbx_strand_id
1 'polypeptide(L)'
;MMIFGTMKWYVYLLIAAIVAALTLLFGIVAGQQVIEIVTQMRGEAIALGGLPVPVADLIAQPIIFAFQGDIVNSLLVGLFWPLALVWLLLFMVLIFFAYIIPGAGIAGDQIGG
;
A
#
# COMPACT_ATOMS: atom_id res chain seq x y z
N MET A 1 -3.04 -19.65 -19.77
CA MET A 1 -4.51 -19.74 -19.75
C MET A 1 -4.97 -18.94 -18.55
N MET A 2 -5.67 -17.82 -18.77
CA MET A 2 -5.82 -16.73 -17.79
C MET A 2 -6.73 -17.12 -16.61
N ILE A 3 -6.27 -16.83 -15.39
CA ILE A 3 -6.87 -17.17 -14.09
C ILE A 3 -7.87 -16.07 -13.69
N PHE A 4 -8.97 -15.90 -14.43
CA PHE A 4 -10.12 -15.08 -14.01
C PHE A 4 -11.35 -15.58 -14.79
N GLY A 5 -12.22 -16.40 -14.18
CA GLY A 5 -13.35 -16.92 -14.98
C GLY A 5 -14.40 -17.84 -14.38
N THR A 6 -14.54 -18.03 -13.06
CA THR A 6 -15.59 -18.94 -12.52
C THR A 6 -16.29 -18.47 -11.26
N MET A 7 -16.10 -17.21 -10.82
CA MET A 7 -16.83 -16.71 -9.65
C MET A 7 -18.17 -16.12 -10.10
N LYS A 8 -19.26 -16.57 -9.47
CA LYS A 8 -20.59 -15.98 -9.69
C LYS A 8 -20.58 -14.52 -9.22
N TRP A 9 -21.19 -13.63 -10.00
CA TRP A 9 -21.15 -12.17 -9.78
C TRP A 9 -21.54 -11.74 -8.35
N TYR A 10 -22.50 -12.42 -7.73
CA TYR A 10 -22.91 -12.13 -6.35
C TYR A 10 -21.82 -12.45 -5.32
N VAL A 11 -20.99 -13.46 -5.58
CA VAL A 11 -19.86 -13.80 -4.71
C VAL A 11 -18.79 -12.73 -4.83
N TYR A 12 -18.56 -12.22 -6.05
CA TYR A 12 -17.64 -11.10 -6.26
C TYR A 12 -18.09 -9.86 -5.47
N LEU A 13 -19.37 -9.50 -5.54
CA LEU A 13 -19.90 -8.36 -4.78
C LEU A 13 -19.85 -8.58 -3.26
N LEU A 14 -20.08 -9.81 -2.80
CA LEU A 14 -19.94 -10.15 -1.39
C LEU A 14 -18.50 -9.92 -0.91
N ILE A 15 -17.51 -10.39 -1.67
CA ILE A 15 -16.09 -10.16 -1.36
C ILE A 15 -15.79 -8.66 -1.40
N ALA A 16 -16.26 -7.95 -2.43
CA ALA A 16 -16.08 -6.51 -2.54
C ALA A 16 -16.64 -5.77 -1.32
N ALA A 17 -17.83 -6.13 -0.85
CA ALA A 17 -18.44 -5.54 0.34
C ALA A 17 -17.64 -5.85 1.61
N ILE A 18 -17.17 -7.09 1.77
CA ILE A 18 -16.34 -7.49 2.92
C ILE A 18 -15.02 -6.71 2.91
N VAL A 19 -14.33 -6.66 1.77
CA VAL A 19 -13.09 -5.91 1.62
C VAL A 19 -13.32 -4.43 1.91
N ALA A 20 -14.36 -3.81 1.36
CA ALA A 20 -14.68 -2.42 1.63
C ALA A 20 -14.93 -2.16 3.12
N ALA A 21 -15.70 -3.01 3.79
CA ALA A 21 -15.99 -2.88 5.22
C ALA A 21 -14.71 -3.02 6.06
N LEU A 22 -13.86 -4.01 5.75
CA LEU A 22 -12.60 -4.19 6.45
C LEU A 22 -11.65 -3.01 6.20
N THR A 23 -11.48 -2.58 4.95
CA THR A 23 -10.66 -1.43 4.60
C THR A 23 -11.13 -0.16 5.32
N LEU A 24 -12.44 0.08 5.39
CA LEU A 24 -13.00 1.21 6.11
C LEU A 24 -12.70 1.14 7.61
N LEU A 25 -12.93 -0.02 8.22
CA LEU A 25 -12.64 -0.22 9.65
C LEU A 25 -11.15 -0.03 9.95
N PHE A 26 -10.27 -0.59 9.14
CA PHE A 26 -8.83 -0.39 9.28
C PHE A 26 -8.42 1.06 9.05
N GLY A 27 -8.99 1.73 8.04
CA GLY A 27 -8.73 3.14 7.77
C GLY A 27 -9.14 4.04 8.93
N ILE A 28 -10.28 3.76 9.58
CA ILE A 28 -10.74 4.54 10.74
C ILE A 28 -9.86 4.29 11.98
N VAL A 29 -9.48 3.04 12.24
CA VAL A 29 -8.76 2.67 13.47
C VAL A 29 -7.27 2.95 13.38
N ALA A 30 -6.66 2.64 12.23
CA ALA A 30 -5.21 2.62 12.05
C ALA A 30 -4.75 3.34 10.76
N GLY A 31 -5.64 3.99 10.02
CA GLY A 31 -5.33 4.58 8.72
C GLY A 31 -4.18 5.57 8.76
N GLN A 32 -4.17 6.45 9.76
CA GLN A 32 -3.10 7.42 9.95
C GLN A 32 -1.73 6.76 10.15
N GLN A 33 -1.65 5.71 10.96
CA GLN A 33 -0.41 4.96 11.21
C GLN A 33 0.06 4.26 9.93
N VAL A 34 -0.87 3.67 9.17
CA VAL A 34 -0.56 3.05 7.87
C VAL A 34 -0.03 4.09 6.89
N ILE A 35 -0.64 5.27 6.81
CA ILE A 35 -0.20 6.36 5.93
C ILE A 35 1.20 6.86 6.29
N GLU A 36 1.48 7.02 7.59
CA GLU A 36 2.80 7.40 8.08
C GLU A 36 3.86 6.37 7.71
N ILE A 37 3.59 5.09 7.95
CA ILE A 37 4.49 3.99 7.55
C ILE A 37 4.72 4.03 6.04
N VAL A 38 3.66 4.13 5.22
CA VAL A 38 3.78 4.17 3.76
C VAL A 38 4.63 5.35 3.30
N THR A 39 4.44 6.51 3.91
CA THR A 39 5.19 7.73 3.59
C THR A 39 6.65 7.61 3.99
N GLN A 40 6.94 7.01 5.14
CA GLN A 40 8.30 6.73 5.60
C GLN A 40 9.01 5.77 4.63
N MET A 41 8.40 4.62 4.31
CA MET A 41 8.98 3.63 3.39
C MET A 41 9.25 4.22 2.01
N ARG A 42 8.32 5.05 1.52
CA ARG A 42 8.51 5.80 0.28
C ARG A 42 9.75 6.70 0.36
N GLY A 43 9.92 7.45 1.45
CA GLY A 43 11.07 8.32 1.67
C GLY A 43 12.38 7.54 1.70
N GLU A 44 12.41 6.41 2.41
CA GLU A 44 13.58 5.54 2.50
C GLU A 44 13.95 4.95 1.13
N ALA A 45 12.97 4.44 0.37
CA ALA A 45 13.21 3.89 -0.96
C ALA A 45 13.77 4.92 -1.96
N ILE A 46 13.36 6.20 -1.84
CA ILE A 46 13.90 7.31 -2.64
C ILE A 46 15.32 7.65 -2.19
N ALA A 47 15.55 7.80 -0.88
CA ALA A 47 16.83 8.21 -0.31
C ALA A 47 17.95 7.20 -0.59
N LEU A 48 17.61 5.91 -0.60
CA LEU A 48 18.50 4.81 -0.95
C LEU A 48 18.88 4.76 -2.44
N GLY A 49 18.32 5.64 -3.28
CA GLY A 49 18.48 5.59 -4.74
C GLY A 49 17.82 4.37 -5.39
N GLY A 50 16.96 3.66 -4.64
CA GLY A 50 16.33 2.42 -5.09
C GLY A 50 15.24 2.64 -6.13
N LEU A 51 14.54 3.78 -6.09
CA LEU A 51 13.47 4.10 -7.04
C LEU A 51 13.42 5.60 -7.37
N PRO A 52 13.15 5.98 -8.63
CA PRO A 52 12.79 7.35 -8.99
C PRO A 52 11.52 7.79 -8.24
N VAL A 53 11.49 9.07 -7.84
CA VAL A 53 10.35 9.67 -7.11
C VAL A 53 8.98 9.34 -7.73
N PRO A 54 8.76 9.47 -9.06
CA PRO A 54 7.46 9.17 -9.65
C PRO A 54 7.03 7.71 -9.50
N VAL A 55 7.99 6.78 -9.46
CA VAL A 55 7.72 5.35 -9.32
C VAL A 55 7.35 5.04 -7.86
N ALA A 56 8.06 5.62 -6.90
CA ALA A 56 7.75 5.49 -5.48
C ALA A 56 6.36 6.06 -5.16
N ASP A 57 6.01 7.22 -5.74
CA ASP A 57 4.67 7.82 -5.61
C ASP A 57 3.58 6.94 -6.20
N LEU A 58 3.81 6.38 -7.40
CA LEU A 58 2.84 5.52 -8.07
C LEU A 58 2.49 4.29 -7.23
N ILE A 59 3.44 3.75 -6.47
CA ILE A 59 3.23 2.58 -5.61
C ILE A 59 2.60 2.98 -4.27
N ALA A 60 3.03 4.10 -3.68
CA ALA A 60 2.60 4.52 -2.34
C ALA A 60 1.19 5.12 -2.31
N GLN A 61 0.83 5.95 -3.30
CA GLN A 61 -0.43 6.68 -3.29
C GLN A 61 -1.70 5.81 -3.29
N PRO A 62 -1.77 4.69 -4.04
CA PRO A 62 -2.92 3.80 -3.97
C PRO A 62 -3.14 3.21 -2.58
N ILE A 63 -2.06 2.96 -1.82
CA ILE A 63 -2.15 2.48 -0.44
C ILE A 63 -2.65 3.60 0.47
N ILE A 64 -2.08 4.81 0.35
CA ILE A 64 -2.54 5.97 1.12
C ILE A 64 -4.03 6.22 0.87
N PHE A 65 -4.45 6.21 -0.39
CA PHE A 65 -5.84 6.36 -0.80
C PHE A 65 -6.77 5.33 -0.12
N ALA A 66 -6.35 4.06 -0.07
CA ALA A 66 -7.13 2.99 0.52
C ALA A 66 -7.33 3.15 2.05
N PHE A 67 -6.38 3.77 2.75
CA PHE A 67 -6.38 3.86 4.21
C PHE A 67 -6.73 5.24 4.76
N GLN A 68 -7.27 6.15 3.94
CA GLN A 68 -7.75 7.48 4.38
C GLN A 68 -8.99 7.43 5.30
N GLY A 69 -9.59 6.25 5.53
CA GLY A 69 -10.78 6.11 6.37
C GLY A 69 -12.06 6.68 5.73
N ASP A 70 -12.02 7.00 4.43
CA ASP A 70 -13.17 7.48 3.68
C ASP A 70 -14.02 6.31 3.13
N ILE A 71 -15.34 6.48 3.19
CA ILE A 71 -16.31 5.46 2.76
C ILE A 71 -16.29 5.25 1.25
N VAL A 72 -16.14 6.31 0.45
CA VAL A 72 -16.12 6.23 -1.01
C VAL A 72 -14.85 5.51 -1.46
N ASN A 73 -13.71 5.87 -0.87
CA ASN A 73 -12.43 5.20 -1.16
C ASN A 73 -12.49 3.71 -0.80
N SER A 74 -13.06 3.38 0.36
CA SER A 74 -13.19 1.99 0.82
C SER A 74 -14.08 1.16 -0.11
N LEU A 75 -15.18 1.74 -0.61
CA LEU A 75 -16.04 1.10 -1.61
C LEU A 75 -15.29 0.86 -2.92
N LEU A 76 -14.50 1.82 -3.39
CA LEU A 76 -13.68 1.66 -4.59
C LEU A 76 -12.62 0.56 -4.41
N VAL A 77 -11.96 0.52 -3.25
CA VAL A 77 -11.00 -0.54 -2.92
C VAL A 77 -11.68 -1.92 -2.91
N GLY A 78 -12.88 -2.01 -2.34
CA GLY A 78 -13.66 -3.25 -2.37
C GLY A 78 -14.06 -3.68 -3.78
N LEU A 79 -14.60 -2.77 -4.58
CA LEU A 79 -15.02 -3.07 -5.97
C LEU A 79 -13.85 -3.49 -6.86
N PHE A 80 -12.67 -2.91 -6.63
CA PHE A 80 -11.44 -3.22 -7.35
C PHE A 80 -10.44 -4.01 -6.49
N TRP A 81 -10.93 -4.86 -5.56
CA TRP A 81 -10.08 -5.61 -4.64
C TRP A 81 -8.96 -6.42 -5.32
N PRO A 82 -9.13 -7.03 -6.53
CA PRO A 82 -8.02 -7.73 -7.16
C PRO A 82 -6.89 -6.78 -7.55
N LEU A 83 -7.23 -5.56 -7.97
CA LEU A 83 -6.26 -4.52 -8.29
C LEU A 83 -5.60 -3.96 -7.02
N ALA A 84 -6.38 -3.78 -5.95
CA ALA A 84 -5.85 -3.35 -4.65
C ALA A 84 -4.77 -4.32 -4.13
N LEU A 85 -4.95 -5.63 -4.35
CA LEU A 85 -3.93 -6.63 -4.02
C LEU A 85 -2.64 -6.45 -4.84
N VAL A 86 -2.74 -6.09 -6.12
CA VAL A 86 -1.55 -5.81 -6.95
C VAL A 86 -0.75 -4.65 -6.36
N TRP A 87 -1.42 -3.57 -5.98
CA TRP A 87 -0.76 -2.43 -5.34
C TRP A 87 -0.14 -2.79 -4.00
N LEU A 88 -0.83 -3.60 -3.19
CA LEU A 88 -0.31 -4.07 -1.91
C LEU A 88 0.94 -4.94 -2.10
N LEU A 89 0.94 -5.84 -3.09
CA LEU A 89 2.11 -6.64 -3.44
C LEU A 89 3.28 -5.77 -3.93
N LEU A 90 3.03 -4.78 -4.78
CA LEU A 90 4.06 -3.84 -5.23
C LEU A 90 4.64 -3.04 -4.07
N PHE A 91 3.80 -2.63 -3.13
CA PHE A 91 4.24 -1.95 -1.92
C PHE A 91 5.09 -2.87 -1.02
N MET A 92 4.74 -4.16 -0.88
CA MET A 92 5.59 -5.12 -0.18
C MET A 92 6.97 -5.28 -0.83
N VAL A 93 7.04 -5.26 -2.16
CA VAL A 93 8.33 -5.26 -2.89
C VAL A 93 9.10 -3.98 -2.60
N LEU A 94 8.45 -2.83 -2.54
CA LEU A 94 9.08 -1.56 -2.17
C LEU A 94 9.67 -1.61 -0.74
N ILE A 95 8.93 -2.15 0.22
CA ILE A 95 9.43 -2.39 1.60
C ILE A 95 10.66 -3.30 1.57
N PHE A 96 10.64 -4.37 0.79
CA PHE A 96 11.79 -5.27 0.64
C PHE A 96 13.04 -4.51 0.16
N PHE A 97 12.90 -3.63 -0.82
CA PHE A 97 14.00 -2.78 -1.29
C PHE A 97 14.50 -1.80 -0.22
N ALA A 98 13.61 -1.22 0.57
CA ALA A 98 13.97 -0.30 1.66
C ALA A 98 14.74 -1.00 2.80
N TYR A 99 14.36 -2.23 3.18
CA TYR A 99 14.97 -2.92 4.34
C TYR A 99 16.10 -3.90 4.04
N ILE A 100 16.13 -4.52 2.84
CA ILE A 100 17.04 -5.64 2.57
C ILE A 100 18.27 -5.24 1.75
N ILE A 101 18.28 -4.05 1.13
CA ILE A 101 19.54 -3.47 0.64
C ILE A 101 20.28 -2.89 1.87
N PRO A 102 21.33 -3.54 2.38
CA PRO A 102 22.02 -3.07 3.57
C PRO A 102 22.85 -1.85 3.16
N GLY A 103 22.46 -0.64 3.58
CA GLY A 103 23.23 0.54 3.20
C GLY A 103 22.85 1.94 3.70
N ALA A 104 21.62 2.26 4.11
CA ALA A 104 21.29 3.66 4.53
C ALA A 104 20.78 3.85 5.96
N GLY A 105 20.76 2.79 6.78
CA GLY A 105 20.35 2.89 8.18
C GLY A 105 21.46 3.29 9.17
N ILE A 106 22.72 3.45 8.74
CA ILE A 106 23.87 3.70 9.65
C ILE A 106 24.49 5.11 9.50
N ALA A 107 24.04 5.94 8.54
CA ALA A 107 24.62 7.27 8.32
C ALA A 107 23.90 8.43 9.03
N GLY A 108 22.81 8.17 9.77
CA GLY A 108 22.04 9.20 10.48
C GLY A 108 22.53 9.52 11.89
N ASP A 109 23.40 8.69 12.49
CA ASP A 109 23.74 8.75 13.92
C ASP A 109 25.19 9.18 14.20
N GLN A 110 25.95 9.68 13.20
CA GLN A 110 27.37 10.05 13.38
C GLN A 110 27.76 11.46 12.92
N ILE A 111 26.80 12.37 12.71
CA ILE A 111 27.11 13.79 12.40
C ILE A 111 26.40 14.72 13.40
N GLY A 112 26.58 14.45 14.70
CA GLY A 112 25.98 15.23 15.78
C GLY A 112 26.62 14.95 17.14
N GLY A 113 27.93 15.08 17.23
CA GLY A 113 28.72 15.01 18.46
C GLY A 113 29.98 15.85 18.34
#